data_AF-D5PHG6-F1
#
_entry.id   AF-D5PHG6-F1
#
_cell.length_a   1.000
_cell.length_b   1.000
_cell.length_c   1.000
_cell.angle_alpha   90.00
_cell.angle_beta   90.00
_cell.angle_gamma   90.00
#
_symmetry.space_group_name_H-M   'P 1'
#
loop_
_entity.id
_entity.type
_entity.pdbx_description
1 polymer ?
#
loop_
_entity_poly.entity_id
_entity_poly.type
_entity_poly.pdbx_seq_one_letter_code
_entity_poly.pdbx_strand_id
1 'polypeptide(L)'
;MRVESTDPRRVGEQLAAIPGDGLDYGLLRYLRADTAERLAPLPGPQLLLNYLGAAHSGGGTGFILERELLAGVSPQPEPDLAVRHELTIVAAMLTSDGQRVLAAQWRSLPDILTEADIAELQHLWVESLREMVT
;
A
#
# COMPACT_ATOMS: atom_id res chain seq x y z
N MET A 1 -2.15 -9.12 -8.15
CA MET A 1 -1.40 -8.97 -9.42
C MET A 1 -0.05 -9.64 -9.23
N ARG A 2 0.40 -10.47 -10.18
CA ARG A 2 1.79 -10.91 -10.22
C ARG A 2 2.54 -9.98 -11.15
N VAL A 3 3.68 -9.49 -10.70
CA VAL A 3 4.50 -8.55 -11.46
C VAL A 3 5.65 -9.36 -12.06
N GLU A 4 5.78 -9.32 -13.38
CA GLU A 4 6.78 -10.13 -14.12
C GLU A 4 8.06 -9.36 -14.43
N SER A 5 8.12 -8.08 -14.06
CA SER A 5 9.21 -7.15 -14.35
C SER A 5 9.60 -6.36 -13.11
N THR A 6 10.89 -6.12 -12.92
CA THR A 6 11.41 -5.18 -11.91
C THR A 6 11.54 -3.76 -12.46
N ASP A 7 11.40 -3.54 -13.77
CA ASP A 7 11.37 -2.20 -14.37
C ASP A 7 10.07 -1.45 -14.01
N PRO A 8 10.14 -0.35 -13.22
CA PRO A 8 8.96 0.37 -12.75
C PRO A 8 8.11 0.95 -13.88
N ARG A 9 8.70 1.29 -15.04
CA ARG A 9 7.95 1.78 -16.19
C ARG A 9 7.04 0.69 -16.75
N ARG A 10 7.60 -0.50 -16.94
CA ARG A 10 6.86 -1.67 -17.43
C ARG A 10 5.76 -2.10 -16.46
N VAL A 11 6.02 -2.02 -15.15
CA VAL A 11 5.00 -2.25 -14.13
C VAL A 11 3.89 -1.20 -14.19
N GLY A 12 4.24 0.08 -14.35
CA GLY A 12 3.26 1.17 -14.52
C GLY A 12 2.38 0.99 -15.75
N GLU A 13 2.96 0.59 -16.88
CA GLU A 13 2.22 0.25 -18.10
C GLU A 13 1.27 -0.94 -17.90
N GLN A 14 1.73 -2.01 -17.24
CA GLN A 14 0.88 -3.16 -16.91
C GLN A 14 -0.29 -2.78 -16.00
N LEU A 15 -0.06 -1.91 -15.01
CA LEU A 15 -1.11 -1.40 -14.13
C LEU A 15 -2.12 -0.54 -14.90
N ALA A 16 -1.63 0.37 -15.76
CA ALA A 16 -2.50 1.25 -16.55
C ALA A 16 -3.34 0.49 -17.60
N ALA A 17 -2.92 -0.71 -18.00
CA ALA A 17 -3.67 -1.56 -18.92
C ALA A 17 -4.85 -2.30 -18.26
N ILE A 18 -4.96 -2.30 -16.92
CA ILE A 18 -6.07 -2.92 -16.21
C ILE A 18 -7.33 -2.05 -16.35
N PRO A 19 -8.43 -2.55 -16.92
CA PRO A 19 -9.66 -1.78 -17.09
C PRO A 19 -10.39 -1.57 -15.76
N GLY A 20 -11.35 -0.64 -15.72
CA GLY A 20 -12.31 -0.53 -14.61
C GLY A 20 -11.90 0.35 -13.44
N ASP A 21 -10.93 1.24 -13.64
CA ASP A 21 -10.51 2.30 -12.70
C ASP A 21 -10.27 1.84 -11.25
N GLY A 22 -9.88 0.57 -11.08
CA GLY A 22 -9.57 -0.03 -9.79
C GLY A 22 -10.76 -0.43 -8.91
N LEU A 23 -12.00 -0.27 -9.37
CA LEU A 23 -13.21 -0.65 -8.62
C LEU A 23 -13.75 -2.04 -8.99
N ASP A 24 -13.45 -2.48 -10.21
CA ASP A 24 -13.99 -3.67 -10.85
C ASP A 24 -13.68 -4.97 -10.08
N TYR A 25 -12.47 -5.14 -9.54
CA TYR A 25 -12.10 -6.38 -8.85
C TYR A 25 -13.02 -6.66 -7.67
N GLY A 26 -13.29 -5.66 -6.83
CA GLY A 26 -14.17 -5.83 -5.66
C GLY A 26 -15.60 -6.20 -6.08
N LEU A 27 -16.11 -5.56 -7.13
CA LEU A 27 -17.42 -5.87 -7.69
C LEU A 27 -17.48 -7.31 -8.22
N LEU A 28 -16.47 -7.73 -8.97
CA LEU A 28 -16.39 -9.07 -9.57
C LEU A 28 -16.16 -10.16 -8.52
N ARG A 29 -15.30 -9.91 -7.53
CA ARG A 29 -14.88 -10.87 -6.51
C ARG A 29 -15.93 -11.10 -5.42
N TYR A 30 -16.72 -10.07 -5.09
CA TYR A 30 -17.59 -10.10 -3.90
C TYR A 30 -19.06 -9.83 -4.18
N LEU A 31 -19.44 -9.11 -5.25
CA LEU A 31 -20.83 -8.69 -5.46
C LEU A 31 -21.52 -9.42 -6.62
N ARG A 32 -20.79 -9.74 -7.69
CA ARG A 32 -21.36 -10.40 -8.86
C ARG A 32 -21.27 -11.93 -8.71
N ALA A 33 -22.41 -12.58 -8.46
CA ALA A 33 -22.49 -13.97 -8.00
C ALA A 33 -21.69 -14.98 -8.86
N ASP A 34 -21.83 -14.93 -10.18
CA ASP A 34 -21.16 -15.88 -11.09
C ASP A 34 -19.63 -15.70 -11.13
N THR A 35 -19.12 -14.47 -11.01
CA THR A 35 -17.67 -14.27 -10.84
C THR A 35 -17.19 -14.47 -9.42
N ALA A 36 -18.01 -14.18 -8.42
CA ALA A 36 -17.66 -14.37 -7.03
C ALA A 36 -17.39 -15.86 -6.75
N GLU A 37 -18.25 -16.76 -7.27
CA GLU A 37 -18.05 -18.21 -7.16
C GLU A 37 -16.75 -18.67 -7.83
N ARG A 38 -16.45 -18.15 -9.03
CA ARG A 38 -15.25 -18.51 -9.80
C ARG A 38 -13.96 -17.96 -9.19
N LEU A 39 -14.01 -16.78 -8.57
CA LEU A 39 -12.86 -16.11 -7.98
C LEU A 39 -12.67 -16.46 -6.50
N ALA A 40 -13.68 -17.05 -5.85
CA ALA A 40 -13.63 -17.47 -4.45
C ALA A 40 -12.45 -18.38 -4.09
N PRO A 41 -12.09 -19.40 -4.90
CA PRO A 41 -11.01 -20.33 -4.58
C PRO A 41 -9.61 -19.75 -4.83
N LEU A 42 -9.50 -18.62 -5.54
CA LEU A 42 -8.20 -18.03 -5.85
C LEU A 42 -7.62 -17.36 -4.61
N PRO A 43 -6.30 -17.45 -4.39
CA PRO A 43 -5.65 -16.82 -3.24
C PRO A 43 -5.83 -15.30 -3.29
N GLY A 44 -6.03 -14.71 -2.10
CA GLY A 44 -6.05 -13.26 -1.94
C GLY A 44 -4.67 -12.63 -2.11
N PRO A 45 -4.60 -11.30 -2.25
CA PRO A 45 -3.33 -10.59 -2.21
C PRO A 45 -2.68 -10.71 -0.83
N GLN A 46 -1.36 -10.92 -0.79
CA GLN A 46 -0.61 -11.04 0.46
C GLN A 46 0.02 -9.72 0.92
N LEU A 47 0.08 -8.76 0.00
CA LEU A 47 0.67 -7.45 0.21
C LEU A 47 -0.33 -6.37 -0.19
N LEU A 48 -0.51 -5.39 0.70
CA LEU A 48 -1.22 -4.15 0.40
C LEU A 48 -0.22 -3.00 0.37
N LEU A 49 -0.08 -2.35 -0.78
CA LEU A 49 0.62 -1.08 -0.90
C LEU A 49 -0.42 0.01 -1.16
N ASN A 50 -0.46 1.01 -0.28
CA ASN A 50 -1.32 2.19 -0.43
C ASN A 50 -0.46 3.45 -0.43
N TYR A 51 -0.36 4.12 -1.58
CA TYR A 51 0.31 5.40 -1.70
C TYR A 51 -0.72 6.53 -1.64
N LEU A 52 -0.71 7.28 -0.55
CA LEU A 52 -1.67 8.35 -0.27
C LEU A 52 -1.39 9.64 -1.04
N GLY A 53 -0.32 9.69 -1.84
CA GLY A 53 0.11 10.92 -2.48
C GLY A 53 0.78 11.89 -1.51
N ALA A 54 0.70 13.18 -1.82
CA ALA A 54 1.33 14.24 -1.03
C ALA A 54 0.36 14.84 -0.01
N ALA A 55 0.68 14.69 1.27
CA ALA A 55 -0.01 15.39 2.34
C ALA A 55 0.51 16.82 2.44
N HIS A 56 -0.39 17.80 2.33
CA HIS A 56 -0.04 19.22 2.43
C HIS A 56 -0.60 19.79 3.72
N SER A 57 0.24 20.46 4.51
CA SER A 57 -0.17 21.14 5.75
C SER A 57 -0.84 22.51 5.51
N GLY A 58 -1.07 22.90 4.24
CA GLY A 58 -1.42 24.29 3.87
C GLY A 58 -2.52 24.46 2.84
N GLY A 59 -3.43 23.48 2.68
CA GLY A 59 -4.54 23.59 1.72
C GLY A 59 -4.09 23.37 0.27
N GLY A 60 -4.11 22.11 -0.15
CA GLY A 60 -4.03 21.70 -1.55
C GLY A 60 -5.08 20.64 -1.83
N THR A 61 -5.19 20.15 -3.06
CA THR A 61 -6.15 19.10 -3.45
C THR A 61 -5.77 17.69 -2.95
N GLY A 62 -4.75 17.57 -2.10
CA GLY A 62 -4.34 16.32 -1.45
C GLY A 62 -4.97 16.13 -0.07
N PHE A 63 -4.82 14.94 0.51
CA PHE A 63 -5.29 14.68 1.88
C PHE A 63 -4.71 15.72 2.86
N ILE A 64 -5.60 16.44 3.53
CA ILE A 64 -5.23 17.32 4.65
C ILE A 64 -5.14 16.44 5.89
N LEU A 65 -3.93 16.22 6.37
CA LEU A 65 -3.71 15.54 7.64
C LEU A 65 -3.97 16.53 8.77
N GLU A 66 -5.20 16.53 9.28
CA GLU A 66 -5.52 17.25 10.52
C GLU A 66 -4.91 16.49 11.71
N ARG A 67 -3.67 16.86 12.04
CA ARG A 67 -2.89 16.23 13.13
C ARG A 67 -3.63 16.20 14.46
N GLU A 68 -4.43 17.23 14.73
CA GLU A 68 -5.22 17.34 15.96
C GLU A 68 -6.34 16.30 16.03
N LEU A 69 -7.01 16.00 14.91
CA LEU A 69 -8.01 14.93 14.84
C LEU A 69 -7.37 13.54 14.91
N LEU A 70 -6.17 13.39 14.34
CA LEU A 70 -5.43 12.12 14.35
C LEU A 70 -4.79 11.81 15.71
N ALA A 71 -4.55 12.82 16.56
CA ALA A 71 -3.91 12.64 17.86
C ALA A 71 -4.73 11.74 18.81
N GLY A 72 -6.04 11.63 18.62
CA GLY A 72 -6.93 10.74 19.37
C GLY A 72 -7.12 9.35 18.75
N VAL A 73 -6.58 9.10 17.55
CA VAL A 73 -6.72 7.82 16.86
C VAL A 73 -5.62 6.87 17.34
N SER A 74 -6.02 5.72 17.87
CA SER A 74 -5.06 4.68 18.24
C SER A 74 -4.23 4.28 17.01
N PRO A 75 -2.89 4.27 17.10
CA PRO A 75 -2.05 3.74 16.03
C PRO A 75 -2.16 2.20 15.93
N GLN A 76 -2.67 1.56 17.00
CA GLN A 76 -2.93 0.13 17.05
C GLN A 76 -4.31 -0.17 16.46
N PRO A 77 -4.43 -1.16 15.56
CA PRO A 77 -5.73 -1.63 15.09
C PRO A 77 -6.55 -2.22 16.25
N GLU A 78 -7.87 -2.28 16.06
CA GLU A 78 -8.76 -2.96 16.99
C GLU A 78 -8.28 -4.39 17.26
N PRO A 79 -8.33 -4.87 18.52
CA PRO A 79 -8.12 -6.27 18.83
C PRO A 79 -9.03 -7.15 17.96
N ASP A 80 -8.50 -8.27 17.48
CA ASP A 80 -9.22 -9.27 16.66
C ASP A 80 -9.68 -8.80 15.27
N LEU A 81 -9.18 -7.65 14.78
CA LEU A 81 -9.43 -7.25 13.40
C LEU A 81 -8.85 -8.30 12.43
N ALA A 82 -9.69 -8.86 11.58
CA ALA A 82 -9.27 -9.83 10.57
C ALA A 82 -8.16 -9.25 9.68
N VAL A 83 -6.98 -9.86 9.74
CA VAL A 83 -5.84 -9.47 8.92
C VAL A 83 -6.01 -10.06 7.53
N ARG A 84 -6.08 -9.19 6.52
CA ARG A 84 -6.33 -9.57 5.12
C ARG A 84 -5.04 -9.69 4.29
N HIS A 85 -3.95 -9.10 4.76
CA HIS A 85 -2.66 -9.06 4.09
C HIS A 85 -1.56 -9.27 5.13
N GLU A 86 -0.63 -10.16 4.84
CA GLU A 86 0.52 -10.49 5.68
C GLU A 86 1.49 -9.32 5.81
N LEU A 87 1.55 -8.46 4.78
CA LEU A 87 2.30 -7.20 4.80
C LEU A 87 1.43 -6.05 4.27
N THR A 88 1.34 -4.97 5.04
CA THR A 88 0.72 -3.71 4.64
C THR A 88 1.74 -2.58 4.68
N ILE A 89 1.86 -1.85 3.57
CA ILE A 89 2.72 -0.68 3.42
C ILE A 89 1.84 0.50 3.05
N VAL A 90 1.84 1.53 3.89
CA VAL A 90 1.16 2.80 3.62
C VAL A 90 2.22 3.87 3.45
N ALA A 91 2.29 4.47 2.27
CA ALA A 91 3.30 5.47 1.93
C ALA A 91 2.65 6.83 1.61
N ALA A 92 3.33 7.91 1.98
CA ALA A 92 2.90 9.27 1.67
C ALA A 92 4.11 10.18 1.49
N MET A 93 3.98 11.19 0.63
CA MET A 93 4.94 12.29 0.56
C MET A 93 4.58 13.32 1.62
N LEU A 94 5.48 13.53 2.57
CA LEU A 94 5.38 14.54 3.62
C LEU A 94 6.39 15.67 3.37
N THR A 95 6.20 16.78 4.07
CA THR A 95 7.19 17.86 4.17
C THR A 95 7.81 17.83 5.58
N SER A 96 9.13 17.69 5.66
CA SER A 96 9.93 17.77 6.89
C SER A 96 11.05 18.77 6.68
N ASP A 97 11.18 19.78 7.54
CA ASP A 97 12.25 20.80 7.46
C ASP A 97 12.38 21.47 6.08
N GLY A 98 11.25 21.70 5.41
CA GLY A 98 11.19 22.28 4.06
C GLY A 98 11.57 21.32 2.93
N GLN A 99 11.95 20.08 3.23
CA GLN A 99 12.26 19.04 2.24
C GLN A 99 11.09 18.07 2.08
N ARG A 100 10.90 17.58 0.85
CA ARG A 100 9.94 16.52 0.54
C ARG A 100 10.54 15.18 0.90
N VAL A 101 9.87 14.44 1.77
CA VAL A 101 10.29 13.12 2.23
C VAL A 101 9.20 12.10 1.96
N LEU A 102 9.59 10.94 1.44
CA LEU A 102 8.69 9.78 1.35
C LEU A 102 8.70 9.06 2.70
N ALA A 103 7.57 9.10 3.40
CA ALA A 103 7.37 8.34 4.62
C ALA A 103 6.57 7.08 4.31
N ALA A 104 6.96 5.95 4.90
CA ALA A 104 6.24 4.69 4.77
C ALA A 104 6.05 4.03 6.14
N GLN A 105 4.81 3.62 6.43
CA GLN A 105 4.48 2.78 7.57
C GLN A 105 4.33 1.33 7.09
N TRP A 106 5.04 0.42 7.76
CA TRP A 106 4.98 -1.01 7.50
C TRP A 106 4.26 -1.69 8.66
N ARG A 107 3.39 -2.64 8.33
CA ARG A 107 2.69 -3.51 9.29
C ARG A 107 2.77 -4.93 8.79
N SER A 108 3.22 -5.84 9.64
CA SER A 108 3.37 -7.25 9.32
C SER A 108 2.81 -8.13 10.43
N LEU A 109 2.62 -9.41 10.12
CA LEU A 109 2.33 -10.44 11.11
C LEU A 109 3.62 -11.13 11.56
N PRO A 110 3.99 -11.04 12.85
CA PRO A 110 5.26 -11.61 13.34
C PRO A 110 5.31 -13.14 13.22
N ASP A 111 4.15 -13.81 13.21
CA ASP A 111 4.05 -15.26 13.01
C ASP A 111 4.32 -15.69 11.56
N ILE A 112 4.38 -14.74 10.61
CA ILE A 112 4.60 -14.99 9.18
C ILE A 112 5.90 -14.35 8.69
N LEU A 113 6.16 -13.10 9.08
CA LEU A 113 7.34 -12.33 8.69
C LEU A 113 8.07 -11.90 9.95
N THR A 114 9.30 -12.38 10.11
CA THR A 114 10.16 -12.03 11.24
C THR A 114 10.64 -10.59 11.14
N GLU A 115 11.15 -10.04 12.24
CA GLU A 115 11.79 -8.72 12.23
C GLU A 115 12.94 -8.65 11.23
N ALA A 116 13.70 -9.74 11.06
CA ALA A 116 14.78 -9.83 10.08
C ALA A 116 14.26 -9.77 8.64
N ASP A 117 13.15 -10.46 8.34
CA ASP A 117 12.52 -10.41 7.02
C ASP A 117 12.05 -8.99 6.68
N ILE A 118 11.44 -8.30 7.65
CA ILE A 118 10.99 -6.92 7.46
C ILE A 118 12.18 -5.96 7.29
N ALA A 119 13.25 -6.13 8.05
CA ALA A 119 14.45 -5.32 7.91
C ALA A 119 15.08 -5.46 6.51
N GLU A 120 15.15 -6.69 5.99
CA GLU A 120 15.65 -6.95 4.65
C GLU A 120 14.75 -6.34 3.57
N LEU A 121 13.42 -6.53 3.67
CA LEU A 121 12.48 -5.92 2.72
C LEU A 121 12.55 -4.38 2.72
N GLN A 122 12.73 -3.77 3.89
CA GLN A 122 12.93 -2.32 4.02
C GLN A 122 14.24 -1.86 3.37
N HIS A 123 15.30 -2.64 3.52
CA HIS A 123 16.59 -2.34 2.90
C HIS A 123 16.47 -2.36 1.37
N LEU A 124 15.93 -3.45 0.81
CA LEU A 124 15.70 -3.61 -0.63
C LEU A 124 14.79 -2.51 -1.20
N TRP A 125 13.75 -2.12 -0.46
CA TRP A 125 12.86 -1.02 -0.82
C TRP A 125 13.63 0.31 -0.95
N VAL A 126 14.46 0.63 0.04
CA VAL A 126 15.24 1.88 0.05
C VAL A 126 16.30 1.90 -1.05
N GLU A 127 17.01 0.78 -1.27
CA GLU A 127 17.97 0.63 -2.36
C GLU A 127 17.30 0.86 -3.72
N SER A 128 16.19 0.15 -3.98
CA SER A 128 15.43 0.27 -5.22
C SER A 128 14.95 1.70 -5.46
N LEU A 129 14.45 2.38 -4.42
CA LEU A 129 14.02 3.77 -4.54
C LEU A 129 15.18 4.71 -4.88
N ARG A 130 16.36 4.52 -4.28
CA ARG A 130 17.54 5.35 -4.56
C ARG A 130 17.98 5.23 -6.01
N GLU A 131 17.96 4.03 -6.57
CA GLU A 131 18.27 3.80 -7.99
C GLU A 131 17.30 4.57 -8.91
N MET A 132 16.04 4.77 -8.51
CA MET A 132 15.05 5.50 -9.30
C MET A 132 15.18 7.03 -9.28
N VAL A 133 15.85 7.62 -8.27
CA VAL A 133 16.02 9.07 -8.16
C VAL A 133 17.36 9.55 -8.75
N THR A 134 18.16 8.64 -9.29
CA THR A 134 19.45 8.94 -9.91
C THR A 134 19.26 9.19 -11.41
#